data_AF-A0A348PGN0-F1
#
_entry.id   AF-A0A348PGN0-F1
#
_cell.length_a   1.000
_cell.length_b   1.000
_cell.length_c   1.000
_cell.angle_alpha   90.00
_cell.angle_beta   90.00
_cell.angle_gamma   90.00
#
_symmetry.space_group_name_H-M   'P 1'
#
loop_
_entity.id
_entity.type
_entity.pdbx_description
1 polymer ?
#
loop_
_entity_poly.entity_id
_entity_poly.type
_entity_poly.pdbx_seq_one_letter_code
_entity_poly.pdbx_strand_id
1 'polypeptide(L)'
;FALLPEGNDLRAGLPDELIARILRAEEGALAPEQVRDAVSACTSYGNDDFTVIDWNGAIVVDRTPEDALSVLEFANVELIEMRWLDDRLEDALEEAFQAAAQSMRGARILSVQTGRHTRRIAELQIDAAALYESVNNALKLFGDQWLARL
;
A
#
# COMPACT_ATOMS: atom_id res chain seq x y z
N PHE A 1 7.63 7.42 16.24
CA PHE A 1 8.54 7.59 17.39
C PHE A 1 7.73 7.58 18.67
N ALA A 2 8.34 7.14 19.77
CA ALA A 2 7.70 7.07 21.09
C ALA A 2 8.13 8.24 21.98
N LEU A 3 7.17 8.78 22.74
CA LEU A 3 7.36 9.84 23.71
C LEU A 3 6.85 9.38 25.08
N LEU A 4 7.51 9.84 26.14
CA LEU A 4 6.98 9.68 27.49
C LEU A 4 5.94 10.78 27.77
N PRO A 5 4.83 10.46 28.44
CA PRO A 5 3.81 11.46 28.76
C PRO A 5 4.32 12.49 29.79
N GLU A 6 3.93 13.75 29.60
CA GLU A 6 4.19 14.82 30.57
C GLU A 6 3.08 14.86 31.64
N GLY A 7 3.30 14.13 32.74
CA GLY A 7 2.33 14.07 33.84
C GLY A 7 1.12 13.18 33.53
N ASN A 8 -0.09 13.66 33.82
CA ASN A 8 -1.34 12.91 33.59
C ASN A 8 -2.03 13.29 32.27
N ASP A 9 -1.48 14.25 31.54
CA ASP A 9 -1.98 14.64 30.23
C ASP A 9 -1.06 14.05 29.15
N LEU A 10 -1.59 13.06 28.42
CA LEU A 10 -0.86 12.36 27.36
C LEU A 10 -0.60 13.24 26.13
N ARG A 11 -1.31 14.38 26.00
CA ARG A 11 -1.15 15.32 24.88
C ARG A 11 -0.46 16.62 25.27
N ALA A 12 -0.02 16.75 26.52
CA ALA A 12 0.72 17.93 26.95
C ALA A 12 1.97 18.13 26.07
N GLY A 13 2.11 19.34 25.51
CA GLY A 13 3.20 19.69 24.59
C GLY A 13 3.03 19.24 23.13
N LEU A 14 1.92 18.57 22.78
CA LEU A 14 1.66 18.04 21.44
C LEU A 14 0.39 18.66 20.81
N PRO A 15 0.45 19.90 20.29
CA PRO A 15 -0.68 20.49 19.60
C PRO A 15 -0.97 19.76 18.27
N ASP A 16 -2.25 19.69 17.88
CA ASP A 16 -2.70 18.96 16.70
C ASP A 16 -1.99 19.42 15.40
N GLU A 17 -1.67 20.71 15.25
CA GLU A 17 -0.90 21.22 14.11
C GLU A 17 0.51 20.66 14.02
N LEU A 18 1.17 20.42 15.17
CA LEU A 18 2.49 19.82 15.21
C LEU A 18 2.41 18.34 14.86
N ILE A 19 1.46 17.62 15.47
CA ILE A 19 1.20 16.20 15.18
C ILE A 19 0.93 16.03 13.69
N ALA A 20 0.02 16.82 13.12
CA ALA A 20 -0.35 16.74 11.72
C ALA A 20 0.83 17.02 10.78
N ARG A 21 1.65 18.04 11.06
CA ARG A 21 2.84 18.35 10.25
C ARG A 21 3.86 17.23 10.27
N ILE A 22 4.09 16.63 11.44
CA ILE A 22 4.99 15.49 11.58
C ILE A 22 4.44 14.28 10.80
N LEU A 23 3.17 13.95 10.98
CA LEU A 23 2.52 12.82 10.30
C LEU A 23 2.43 13.03 8.78
N ARG A 24 2.29 14.27 8.30
CA ARG A 24 2.26 14.56 6.85
C ARG A 24 3.65 14.79 6.25
N ALA A 25 4.70 14.84 7.08
CA ALA A 25 6.06 15.23 6.68
C ALA A 25 6.10 16.63 6.01
N GLU A 26 5.31 17.56 6.54
CA GLU A 26 5.11 18.91 5.98
C GLU A 26 5.77 19.99 6.83
N GLU A 27 6.63 20.82 6.23
CA GLU A 27 7.28 21.93 6.91
C GLU A 27 6.36 23.14 7.05
N GLY A 28 5.38 23.30 6.16
CA GLY A 28 4.46 24.43 6.11
C GLY A 28 3.26 24.32 7.07
N ALA A 29 2.46 25.39 7.12
CA ALA A 29 1.17 25.35 7.80
C ALA A 29 0.19 24.53 6.96
N LEU A 30 -0.48 23.57 7.62
CA LEU A 30 -1.53 22.77 7.02
C LEU A 30 -2.88 23.49 7.08
N ALA A 31 -3.73 23.25 6.10
CA ALA A 31 -5.12 23.70 6.17
C ALA A 31 -5.81 23.06 7.39
N PRO A 32 -6.75 23.77 8.07
CA PRO A 32 -7.40 23.24 9.27
C PRO A 32 -8.10 21.90 9.06
N GLU A 33 -8.58 21.62 7.85
CA GLU A 33 -9.19 20.34 7.48
C GLU A 33 -8.16 19.21 7.46
N GLN A 34 -6.96 19.47 6.94
CA GLN A 34 -5.85 18.52 6.91
C GLN A 34 -5.32 18.22 8.30
N VAL A 35 -5.28 19.23 9.17
CA VAL A 35 -4.92 19.03 10.59
C VAL A 35 -5.93 18.11 11.26
N ARG A 36 -7.23 18.41 11.15
CA ARG A 36 -8.29 17.60 11.75
C ARG A 36 -8.28 16.17 11.23
N ASP A 37 -8.07 15.99 9.93
CA ASP A 37 -7.99 14.69 9.29
C ASP A 37 -6.79 13.88 9.79
N ALA A 38 -5.59 14.48 9.81
CA ALA A 38 -4.37 13.81 10.25
C ALA A 38 -4.44 13.33 11.71
N VAL A 39 -5.12 14.08 12.59
CA VAL A 39 -5.30 13.71 14.00
C VAL A 39 -6.61 12.95 14.26
N SER A 40 -7.42 12.66 13.24
CA SER A 40 -8.72 11.98 13.44
C SER A 40 -8.58 10.50 13.77
N ALA A 41 -7.54 9.84 13.23
CA ALA A 41 -7.25 8.41 13.42
C ALA A 41 -6.40 8.15 14.67
N CYS A 42 -6.75 8.80 15.79
CA CYS A 42 -6.13 8.50 17.07
C CYS A 42 -6.65 7.16 17.61
N THR A 43 -5.73 6.33 18.09
CA THR A 43 -6.04 5.08 18.78
C THR A 43 -5.29 5.00 20.10
N SER A 44 -5.88 4.33 21.07
CA SER A 44 -5.28 4.02 22.37
C SER A 44 -5.45 2.54 22.60
N TYR A 45 -4.37 1.84 22.94
CA TYR A 45 -4.38 0.43 23.26
C TYR A 45 -4.72 0.22 24.75
N GLY A 46 -4.33 1.16 25.62
CA GLY A 46 -4.63 1.23 27.04
C GLY A 46 -5.42 2.49 27.43
N ASN A 47 -5.56 2.71 28.73
CA ASN A 47 -6.18 3.95 29.26
C ASN A 47 -5.17 5.09 29.43
N ASP A 48 -3.87 4.78 29.41
CA ASP A 48 -2.77 5.70 29.68
C ASP A 48 -1.82 5.84 28.49
N ASP A 49 -2.29 5.52 27.28
CA ASP A 49 -1.54 5.66 26.04
C ASP A 49 -2.29 6.47 24.97
N PHE A 50 -1.52 7.03 24.05
CA PHE A 50 -2.03 7.82 22.95
C PHE A 50 -1.19 7.53 21.71
N THR A 51 -1.80 6.98 20.67
CA THR A 51 -1.11 6.64 19.44
C THR A 51 -1.83 7.24 18.24
N VAL A 52 -1.08 7.84 17.32
CA VAL A 52 -1.60 8.27 16.01
C VAL A 52 -0.72 7.66 14.94
N ILE A 53 -1.35 7.01 13.97
CA ILE A 53 -0.66 6.31 12.89
C ILE A 53 -1.12 6.95 11.59
N ASP A 54 -0.15 7.35 10.77
CA ASP A 54 -0.36 7.81 9.41
C ASP A 54 0.58 7.04 8.46
N TRP A 55 0.38 7.20 7.15
CA TRP A 55 1.16 6.48 6.15
C TRP A 55 2.67 6.81 6.20
N ASN A 56 3.05 8.04 6.57
CA ASN A 56 4.46 8.44 6.70
C ASN A 56 5.09 7.98 8.02
N GLY A 57 4.28 7.67 9.04
CA GLY A 57 4.82 7.38 10.35
C GLY A 57 3.77 7.42 11.45
N ALA A 58 4.22 7.08 12.66
CA ALA A 58 3.39 7.03 13.85
C ALA A 58 3.99 7.83 15.00
N ILE A 59 3.13 8.41 15.83
CA ILE A 59 3.45 9.01 17.12
C ILE A 59 2.83 8.13 18.20
N VAL A 60 3.64 7.68 19.14
CA VAL A 60 3.21 6.88 20.31
C VAL A 60 3.56 7.68 21.55
N VAL A 61 2.61 7.88 22.45
CA VAL A 61 2.83 8.43 23.78
C VAL A 61 2.37 7.37 24.77
N ASP A 62 3.34 6.77 25.46
CA ASP A 62 3.11 5.67 26.39
C ASP A 62 4.23 5.65 27.43
N ARG A 63 3.94 5.20 28.65
CA ARG A 63 4.93 4.95 29.70
C ARG A 63 5.73 3.67 29.44
N THR A 64 5.15 2.73 28.69
CA THR A 64 5.76 1.45 28.28
C THR A 64 5.54 1.23 26.79
N PRO A 65 6.22 2.01 25.92
CA PRO A 65 5.96 2.02 24.49
C PRO A 65 6.42 0.74 23.76
N GLU A 66 7.13 -0.17 24.43
CA GLU A 66 7.76 -1.34 23.81
C GLU A 66 6.75 -2.25 23.09
N ASP A 67 5.57 -2.44 23.68
CA ASP A 67 4.53 -3.29 23.08
C ASP A 67 3.96 -2.65 21.80
N ALA A 68 3.61 -1.36 21.86
CA ALA A 68 3.12 -0.61 20.71
C ALA A 68 4.17 -0.52 19.59
N LEU A 69 5.44 -0.27 19.95
CA LEU A 69 6.54 -0.24 19.00
C LEU A 69 6.77 -1.61 18.36
N SER A 70 6.68 -2.70 19.12
CA SER A 70 6.83 -4.06 18.59
C SER A 70 5.74 -4.39 17.57
N VAL A 71 4.49 -4.00 17.84
CA VAL A 71 3.38 -4.16 16.89
C VAL A 71 3.60 -3.32 15.63
N LEU A 72 4.04 -2.07 15.77
CA LEU A 72 4.34 -1.19 14.64
C LEU A 72 5.52 -1.71 13.80
N GLU A 73 6.57 -2.22 14.44
CA GLU A 73 7.72 -2.82 13.76
C GLU A 73 7.29 -4.06 12.98
N PHE A 74 6.53 -4.95 13.61
CA PHE A 74 5.97 -6.12 12.95
C PHE A 74 5.10 -5.73 11.74
N ALA A 75 4.19 -4.78 11.91
CA ALA A 75 3.35 -4.29 10.82
C ALA A 75 4.16 -3.69 9.66
N ASN A 76 5.24 -2.95 9.94
CA ASN A 76 6.14 -2.41 8.92
C ASN A 76 6.88 -3.52 8.15
N VAL A 77 7.35 -4.56 8.84
CA VAL A 77 7.98 -5.73 8.20
C VAL A 77 7.00 -6.41 7.26
N GLU A 78 5.77 -6.69 7.73
CA GLU A 78 4.72 -7.29 6.93
C GLU A 78 4.37 -6.44 5.69
N LEU A 79 4.31 -5.12 5.83
CA LEU A 79 4.08 -4.21 4.70
C LEU A 79 5.20 -4.29 3.64
N ILE A 80 6.46 -4.38 4.06
CA ILE A 80 7.59 -4.53 3.15
C ILE A 80 7.56 -5.89 2.46
N GLU A 81 7.26 -6.95 3.19
CA GLU A 81 7.14 -8.29 2.61
C GLU A 81 6.00 -8.37 1.59
N MET A 82 4.86 -7.75 1.88
CA MET A 82 3.75 -7.65 0.92
C MET A 82 4.14 -6.89 -0.34
N ARG A 83 4.86 -5.76 -0.20
CA ARG A 83 5.33 -5.00 -1.36
C ARG A 83 6.31 -5.80 -2.21
N TRP A 84 7.23 -6.52 -1.57
CA TRP A 84 8.14 -7.41 -2.28
C TRP A 84 7.40 -8.55 -2.98
N LEU A 85 6.37 -9.12 -2.36
CA LEU A 85 5.55 -10.16 -2.97
C LEU A 85 4.77 -9.64 -4.18
N ASP A 86 4.28 -8.39 -4.12
CA ASP A 86 3.62 -7.72 -5.23
C ASP A 86 4.57 -7.53 -6.41
N ASP A 87 5.78 -7.01 -6.16
CA ASP A 87 6.83 -6.87 -7.19
C ASP A 87 7.17 -8.23 -7.83
N ARG A 88 7.31 -9.28 -7.01
CA ARG A 88 7.60 -10.65 -7.46
C ARG A 88 6.45 -11.23 -8.29
N LEU A 89 5.21 -10.90 -7.93
CA LEU A 89 4.02 -11.31 -8.67
C LEU A 89 3.96 -10.60 -10.02
N GLU A 90 4.31 -9.31 -10.09
CA GLU A 90 4.41 -8.56 -11.34
C GLU A 90 5.42 -9.20 -12.30
N ASP A 91 6.63 -9.50 -11.83
CA ASP A 91 7.67 -10.18 -12.61
C ASP A 91 7.18 -11.55 -13.15
N ALA A 92 6.57 -12.36 -12.27
CA ALA A 92 6.09 -13.69 -12.64
C ALA A 92 4.95 -13.63 -13.67
N LEU A 93 4.08 -12.62 -13.57
CA LEU A 93 3.03 -12.37 -14.55
C LEU A 93 3.61 -11.94 -15.90
N GLU A 94 4.65 -11.10 -15.90
CA GLU A 94 5.33 -10.69 -17.14
C GLU A 94 6.03 -11.89 -17.82
N GLU A 95 6.73 -12.75 -17.07
CA GLU A 95 7.35 -13.96 -17.60
C GLU A 95 6.32 -14.91 -18.24
N ALA A 96 5.19 -15.14 -17.55
CA ALA A 96 4.10 -15.96 -18.07
C ALA A 96 3.53 -15.39 -19.38
N PHE A 97 3.39 -14.06 -19.46
CA PHE A 97 2.97 -13.36 -20.67
C PHE A 97 3.98 -13.54 -21.81
N GLN A 98 5.28 -13.35 -21.54
CA GLN A 98 6.32 -13.52 -22.55
C GLN A 98 6.38 -14.96 -23.06
N ALA A 99 6.28 -15.96 -22.19
CA ALA A 99 6.23 -17.37 -22.57
C ALA A 99 5.02 -17.68 -23.45
N ALA A 100 3.83 -17.17 -23.10
CA ALA A 100 2.64 -17.28 -23.93
C ALA A 100 2.83 -16.60 -25.30
N ALA A 101 3.43 -15.42 -25.34
CA ALA A 101 3.71 -14.67 -26.57
C ALA A 101 4.78 -15.32 -27.46
N GLN A 102 5.78 -15.99 -26.87
CA GLN A 102 6.77 -16.77 -27.61
C GLN A 102 6.17 -18.06 -28.17
N SER A 103 5.31 -18.75 -27.41
CA SER A 103 4.51 -19.87 -27.93
C SER A 103 3.66 -19.45 -29.12
N MET A 104 3.13 -18.22 -29.09
CA MET A 104 2.41 -17.59 -30.19
C MET A 104 3.28 -17.31 -31.41
N ARG A 105 4.58 -17.01 -31.28
CA ARG A 105 5.47 -16.87 -32.46
C ARG A 105 5.66 -18.22 -33.15
N GLY A 106 5.90 -19.29 -32.39
CA GLY A 106 5.96 -20.66 -32.92
C GLY A 106 4.64 -21.10 -33.55
N ALA A 107 3.52 -20.85 -32.88
CA ALA A 107 2.19 -21.13 -33.38
C ALA A 107 1.77 -20.23 -34.55
N ARG A 108 2.21 -18.96 -34.61
CA ARG A 108 1.97 -18.05 -35.75
C ARG A 108 2.70 -18.54 -36.99
N ILE A 109 3.96 -18.95 -36.86
CA ILE A 109 4.75 -19.59 -37.92
C ILE A 109 4.02 -20.85 -38.44
N LEU A 110 3.46 -21.67 -37.54
CA LEU A 110 2.65 -22.84 -37.90
C LEU A 110 1.26 -22.47 -38.48
N SER A 111 0.65 -21.38 -38.03
CA SER A 111 -0.70 -20.94 -38.42
C SER A 111 -0.75 -20.25 -39.79
N VAL A 112 0.34 -19.59 -40.21
CA VAL A 112 0.51 -19.13 -41.59
C VAL A 112 0.41 -20.32 -42.57
N GLN A 113 0.69 -21.54 -42.11
CA GLN A 113 0.52 -22.77 -42.88
C GLN A 113 -0.86 -23.45 -42.70
N THR A 114 -1.68 -23.10 -41.70
CA THR A 114 -2.96 -23.79 -41.41
C THR A 114 -4.09 -22.86 -40.92
N GLY A 115 -4.91 -22.36 -41.86
CA GLY A 115 -5.91 -21.29 -41.66
C GLY A 115 -7.25 -21.64 -40.98
N ARG A 116 -7.37 -22.68 -40.15
CA ARG A 116 -8.66 -23.05 -39.50
C ARG A 116 -8.68 -23.16 -37.96
N HIS A 117 -7.53 -23.14 -37.28
CA HIS A 117 -7.46 -23.19 -35.81
C HIS A 117 -7.17 -21.83 -35.14
N THR A 118 -7.04 -20.77 -35.93
CA THR A 118 -6.59 -19.44 -35.47
C THR A 118 -7.63 -18.67 -34.64
N ARG A 119 -8.93 -18.90 -34.85
CA ARG A 119 -10.00 -18.15 -34.15
C ARG A 119 -10.08 -18.48 -32.66
N ARG A 120 -9.92 -19.76 -32.30
CA ARG A 120 -9.93 -20.22 -30.91
C ARG A 120 -8.73 -19.68 -30.12
N ILE A 121 -7.59 -19.53 -30.80
CA ILE A 121 -6.37 -18.96 -30.22
C ILE A 121 -6.55 -17.45 -29.99
N ALA A 122 -7.22 -16.73 -30.90
CA ALA A 122 -7.51 -15.30 -30.73
C ALA A 122 -8.52 -15.01 -29.60
N GLU A 123 -9.53 -15.86 -29.40
CA GLU A 123 -10.48 -15.74 -28.27
C GLU A 123 -9.75 -15.92 -26.93
N LEU A 124 -8.92 -16.96 -26.80
CA LEU A 124 -8.13 -17.18 -25.58
C LEU A 124 -7.13 -16.05 -25.30
N GLN A 125 -6.66 -15.32 -26.32
CA GLN A 125 -5.80 -14.14 -26.14
C GLN A 125 -6.54 -12.95 -25.53
N ILE A 126 -7.78 -12.69 -25.97
CA ILE A 126 -8.60 -11.60 -25.42
C ILE A 126 -8.95 -11.90 -23.96
N ASP A 127 -9.28 -13.16 -23.67
CA ASP A 127 -9.58 -13.60 -22.31
C ASP A 127 -8.36 -13.46 -21.38
N ALA A 128 -7.16 -13.85 -21.85
CA ALA A 128 -5.92 -13.69 -21.08
C ALA A 128 -5.56 -12.22 -20.83
N ALA A 129 -5.73 -11.35 -21.84
CA ALA A 129 -5.48 -9.92 -21.70
C ALA A 129 -6.51 -9.22 -20.78
N ALA A 130 -7.77 -9.64 -20.81
CA ALA A 130 -8.81 -9.12 -19.93
C ALA A 130 -8.59 -9.56 -18.47
N LEU A 131 -8.18 -10.81 -18.24
CA LEU A 131 -7.81 -11.29 -16.91
C LEU A 131 -6.62 -10.50 -16.35
N TYR A 132 -5.61 -10.25 -17.19
CA TYR A 132 -4.43 -9.44 -16.86
C TYR A 132 -4.81 -8.02 -16.41
N GLU A 133 -5.65 -7.32 -17.18
CA GLU A 133 -6.09 -5.97 -16.84
C GLU A 133 -6.88 -5.94 -15.52
N SER A 134 -7.70 -6.97 -15.27
CA SER A 134 -8.50 -7.05 -14.05
C SER A 134 -7.65 -7.25 -12.79
N VAL A 135 -6.61 -8.08 -12.86
CA VAL A 135 -5.71 -8.35 -11.73
C VAL A 135 -4.83 -7.13 -11.46
N ASN A 136 -4.26 -6.53 -12.51
CA ASN A 136 -3.44 -5.32 -12.41
C ASN A 136 -4.22 -4.14 -11.83
N ASN A 137 -5.48 -3.91 -12.28
CA ASN A 137 -6.31 -2.85 -11.71
C ASN A 137 -6.72 -3.12 -10.27
N ALA A 138 -7.01 -4.37 -9.90
CA ALA A 138 -7.36 -4.70 -8.52
C ALA A 138 -6.20 -4.38 -7.57
N LEU A 139 -4.97 -4.72 -7.95
CA LEU A 139 -3.76 -4.46 -7.16
C LEU A 139 -3.41 -2.97 -7.10
N LYS A 140 -3.49 -2.27 -8.25
CA LYS A 140 -3.31 -0.80 -8.31
C LYS A 140 -4.32 -0.06 -7.45
N LEU A 141 -5.57 -0.51 -7.38
CA LEU A 141 -6.61 0.13 -6.56
C LEU A 141 -6.29 0.12 -5.05
N PHE A 142 -5.55 -0.88 -4.56
CA PHE A 142 -5.10 -0.91 -3.16
C PHE A 142 -4.00 0.13 -2.90
N GLY A 143 -3.13 0.41 -3.87
CA GLY A 143 -2.14 1.50 -3.79
C GLY A 143 -2.73 2.89 -4.07
N ASP A 144 -3.73 2.97 -4.95
CA ASP A 144 -4.37 4.22 -5.38
C ASP A 144 -5.29 4.82 -4.33
N GLN A 145 -5.74 4.08 -3.30
CA GLN A 145 -6.50 4.69 -2.19
C GLN A 145 -5.70 5.76 -1.43
N TRP A 146 -4.37 5.77 -1.59
CA TRP A 146 -3.45 6.80 -1.14
C TRP A 146 -3.28 7.95 -2.16
N LEU A 147 -3.19 7.64 -3.47
CA LEU A 147 -3.07 8.64 -4.55
C LEU A 147 -4.38 9.36 -4.90
N ALA A 148 -5.54 8.75 -4.65
CA ALA A 148 -6.87 9.31 -4.93
C ALA A 148 -7.26 10.49 -4.04
N ARG A 149 -6.36 10.93 -3.15
CA ARG A 149 -6.57 12.01 -2.19
C ARG A 149 -5.84 13.31 -2.55
N LEU A 150 -5.18 13.36 -3.72
CA LEU A 150 -4.61 14.56 -4.36
C LEU A 150 -5.57 15.15 -5.41
#